data_AF-A0A2R6WZU5-F1
#
_entry.id   AF-A0A2R6WZU5-F1
#
_cell.length_a   1.000
_cell.length_b   1.000
_cell.length_c   1.000
_cell.angle_alpha   90.00
_cell.angle_beta   90.00
_cell.angle_gamma   90.00
#
_symmetry.space_group_name_H-M   'P 1'
#
loop_
_entity.id
_entity.type
_entity.pdbx_description
1 polymer ?
#
loop_
_entity_poly.entity_id
_entity_poly.type
_entity_poly.pdbx_seq_one_letter_code
_entity_poly.pdbx_strand_id
1 'polypeptide(L)'
;MREQIEEMLVDIGKQLGLPQPKRGLLSILKKAALLLQDLKQYPPTSTMRAVEACAGALAIAPLLNHRDEHVKLLVAFCITEVMRIAAPHSPYDDGTLMSMFCLLVNVFEGVNDIASPWYPRRIRILESVAHVESCVIMLDLNCVDLLLKLFTVLFDVASDQHPPFVMESMQNIMTLLLLAAKEESAVLQNAVLSKLQDDEIVSPAAQQLAEAVVEACSNKLKFFP
;
A
#
# COMPACT_ATOMS: atom_id res chain seq x y z
N MET A 1 -4.41 -4.15 -29.97
CA MET A 1 -3.69 -4.31 -28.68
C MET A 1 -4.31 -3.44 -27.58
N ARG A 2 -4.37 -2.10 -27.70
CA ARG A 2 -5.01 -1.24 -26.68
C ARG A 2 -6.48 -1.59 -26.42
N GLU A 3 -7.31 -1.63 -27.46
CA GLU A 3 -8.74 -1.95 -27.33
C GLU A 3 -8.99 -3.32 -26.68
N GLN A 4 -8.12 -4.29 -26.94
CA GLN A 4 -8.19 -5.61 -26.30
C GLN A 4 -7.91 -5.54 -24.79
N ILE A 5 -6.94 -4.73 -24.36
CA ILE A 5 -6.65 -4.52 -22.93
C ILE A 5 -7.86 -3.86 -22.25
N GLU A 6 -8.43 -2.84 -22.88
CA GLU A 6 -9.62 -2.14 -22.38
C GLU A 6 -10.81 -3.10 -22.23
N GLU A 7 -11.10 -3.90 -23.25
CA GLU A 7 -12.17 -4.91 -23.22
C GLU A 7 -11.93 -5.96 -22.13
N MET A 8 -10.69 -6.43 -21.99
CA MET A 8 -10.32 -7.40 -20.96
C MET A 8 -10.47 -6.85 -19.53
N LEU A 9 -10.14 -5.57 -19.30
CA LEU A 9 -10.32 -4.93 -17.99
C LEU A 9 -11.81 -4.77 -17.64
N VAL A 10 -12.63 -4.39 -18.62
CA VAL A 10 -14.09 -4.30 -18.45
C VAL A 10 -14.70 -5.68 -18.16
N ASP A 11 -14.28 -6.71 -18.89
CA ASP A 11 -14.71 -8.10 -18.67
C ASP A 11 -14.31 -8.61 -17.27
N ILE A 12 -13.08 -8.32 -16.83
CA ILE A 12 -12.62 -8.63 -15.47
C ILE A 12 -13.51 -7.96 -14.41
N GLY A 13 -13.82 -6.67 -14.58
CA GLY A 13 -14.71 -5.94 -13.66
C GLY A 13 -16.08 -6.62 -13.52
N LYS A 14 -16.66 -7.08 -14.64
CA LYS A 14 -17.93 -7.84 -14.63
C LYS A 14 -17.80 -9.18 -13.91
N GLN A 15 -16.72 -9.91 -14.14
CA GLN A 15 -16.50 -11.22 -13.53
C GLN A 15 -16.26 -11.14 -12.02
N LEU A 16 -15.53 -10.10 -11.56
CA LEU A 16 -15.30 -9.84 -10.13
C LEU A 16 -16.57 -9.44 -9.38
N GLY A 17 -17.52 -8.81 -10.07
CA GLY A 17 -18.84 -8.47 -9.51
C GLY A 17 -19.79 -9.66 -9.30
N LEU A 18 -19.42 -10.86 -9.78
CA LEU A 18 -20.20 -12.08 -9.64
C LEU A 18 -19.59 -13.00 -8.57
N PRO A 19 -20.39 -13.85 -7.89
CA PRO A 19 -19.84 -14.88 -7.01
C PRO A 19 -18.91 -15.84 -7.78
N GLN A 20 -17.64 -15.90 -7.37
CA GLN A 20 -16.64 -16.78 -7.98
C GLN A 20 -16.16 -17.83 -6.99
N PRO A 21 -15.94 -19.09 -7.42
CA PRO A 21 -15.17 -20.04 -6.60
C PRO A 21 -13.72 -19.55 -6.48
N LYS A 22 -13.05 -19.86 -5.36
CA LYS A 22 -11.67 -19.41 -5.05
C LYS A 22 -10.70 -19.54 -6.24
N ARG A 23 -10.68 -20.69 -6.91
CA ARG A 23 -9.77 -20.94 -8.05
C ARG A 23 -10.05 -20.00 -9.23
N GLY A 24 -11.34 -19.75 -9.52
CA GLY A 24 -11.76 -18.80 -10.54
C GLY A 24 -11.36 -17.38 -10.17
N LEU A 25 -11.64 -16.97 -8.93
CA LEU A 25 -11.26 -15.67 -8.39
C LEU A 25 -9.75 -15.40 -8.50
N LEU A 26 -8.91 -16.35 -8.08
CA LEU A 26 -7.46 -16.24 -8.21
C LEU A 26 -7.01 -16.11 -9.67
N SER A 27 -7.67 -16.81 -10.60
CA SER A 27 -7.36 -16.69 -12.03
C SER A 27 -7.69 -15.30 -12.56
N ILE A 28 -8.84 -14.75 -12.20
CA ILE A 28 -9.30 -13.41 -12.60
C ILE A 28 -8.35 -12.35 -12.04
N LEU A 29 -8.02 -12.42 -10.75
CA LEU A 29 -7.12 -11.46 -10.10
C LEU A 29 -5.69 -11.51 -10.67
N LYS A 30 -5.17 -12.69 -11.01
CA LYS A 30 -3.87 -12.80 -11.69
C LYS A 30 -3.89 -12.14 -13.06
N LYS A 31 -4.97 -12.31 -13.83
CA LYS A 31 -5.15 -11.65 -15.13
C LYS A 31 -5.23 -10.13 -14.96
N ALA A 32 -5.97 -9.65 -13.97
CA ALA A 32 -6.05 -8.23 -13.64
C ALA A 32 -4.68 -7.65 -13.28
N ALA A 33 -3.94 -8.31 -12.40
CA ALA A 33 -2.60 -7.91 -12.00
C ALA A 33 -1.63 -7.76 -13.18
N LEU A 34 -1.65 -8.71 -14.11
CA LEU A 34 -0.81 -8.68 -15.32
C LEU A 34 -1.17 -7.52 -16.26
N LEU A 35 -2.46 -7.21 -16.41
CA LEU A 35 -2.87 -6.09 -17.27
C LEU A 35 -2.55 -4.75 -16.62
N LEU A 36 -2.82 -4.60 -15.32
CA LEU A 36 -2.64 -3.34 -14.59
C LEU A 36 -1.16 -2.98 -14.44
N GLN A 37 -0.27 -3.94 -14.17
CA GLN A 37 1.16 -3.67 -14.01
C GLN A 37 1.81 -3.07 -15.27
N ASP A 38 1.31 -3.43 -16.46
CA ASP A 38 1.88 -2.99 -17.74
C ASP A 38 1.37 -1.61 -18.19
N LEU A 39 0.33 -1.09 -17.52
CA LEU A 39 -0.23 0.23 -17.83
C LEU A 39 0.62 1.33 -17.22
N LYS A 40 0.91 2.36 -18.03
CA LYS A 40 1.58 3.58 -17.57
C LYS A 40 0.59 4.48 -16.81
N GLN A 41 1.14 5.40 -16.01
CA GLN A 41 0.35 6.47 -15.41
C GLN A 41 -0.25 7.36 -16.50
N TYR A 42 -1.42 7.95 -16.21
CA TYR A 42 -2.16 8.83 -17.12
C TYR A 42 -2.41 8.22 -18.51
N PRO A 43 -3.01 7.03 -18.59
CA PRO A 43 -3.34 6.44 -19.87
C PRO A 43 -4.45 7.26 -20.57
N PRO A 44 -4.72 7.02 -21.86
CA PRO A 44 -5.83 7.66 -22.57
C PRO A 44 -7.16 7.49 -21.82
N THR A 45 -8.08 8.46 -21.95
CA THR A 45 -9.36 8.46 -21.23
C THR A 45 -10.18 7.17 -21.40
N SER A 46 -10.14 6.54 -22.59
CA SER A 46 -10.80 5.25 -22.83
C SER A 46 -10.23 4.14 -21.95
N THR A 47 -8.90 4.11 -21.83
CA THR A 47 -8.17 3.15 -21.00
C THR A 47 -8.41 3.43 -19.53
N MET A 48 -8.40 4.70 -19.11
CA MET A 48 -8.71 5.07 -17.73
C MET A 48 -10.11 4.63 -17.32
N ARG A 49 -11.12 4.79 -18.19
CA ARG A 49 -12.48 4.27 -17.95
C ARG A 49 -12.53 2.75 -17.78
N ALA A 50 -11.75 2.02 -18.57
CA ALA A 50 -11.65 0.56 -18.43
C ALA A 50 -10.98 0.16 -17.10
N VAL A 51 -9.95 0.91 -16.68
CA VAL A 51 -9.31 0.76 -15.36
C VAL A 51 -10.31 1.03 -14.23
N GLU A 52 -11.08 2.11 -14.31
CA GLU A 52 -12.11 2.48 -13.31
C GLU A 52 -13.20 1.40 -13.17
N ALA A 53 -13.62 0.77 -14.28
CA ALA A 53 -14.58 -0.33 -14.24
C ALA A 53 -14.03 -1.56 -13.48
N CYS A 54 -12.75 -1.86 -13.66
CA CYS A 54 -12.05 -2.91 -12.90
C CYS A 54 -11.86 -2.50 -11.43
N ALA A 55 -11.46 -1.25 -11.18
CA ALA A 55 -11.22 -0.66 -9.87
C ALA A 55 -12.45 -0.77 -8.95
N GLY A 56 -13.63 -0.37 -9.43
CA GLY A 56 -14.87 -0.45 -8.67
C GLY A 56 -15.20 -1.88 -8.22
N ALA A 57 -14.88 -2.88 -9.04
CA ALA A 57 -15.11 -4.29 -8.70
C ALA A 57 -14.07 -4.84 -7.71
N LEU A 58 -12.84 -4.32 -7.70
CA LEU A 58 -11.78 -4.68 -6.74
C LEU A 58 -12.03 -4.10 -5.35
N ALA A 59 -12.74 -2.98 -5.29
CA ALA A 59 -12.95 -2.17 -4.09
C ALA A 59 -14.13 -2.61 -3.21
N ILE A 60 -14.70 -3.79 -3.44
CA ILE A 60 -15.85 -4.29 -2.67
C ILE A 60 -15.43 -4.98 -1.38
N ALA A 61 -16.23 -4.82 -0.32
CA ALA A 61 -15.94 -5.40 1.00
C ALA A 61 -15.64 -6.93 0.99
N PRO A 62 -16.32 -7.78 0.18
CA PRO A 62 -15.98 -9.21 0.11
C PRO A 62 -14.57 -9.52 -0.41
N LEU A 63 -13.99 -8.65 -1.26
CA LEU A 63 -12.63 -8.82 -1.77
C LEU A 63 -11.60 -8.20 -0.83
N LEU A 64 -11.86 -7.00 -0.33
CA LEU A 64 -10.97 -6.30 0.61
C LEU A 64 -10.80 -7.07 1.93
N ASN A 65 -11.88 -7.71 2.40
CA ASN A 65 -11.90 -8.48 3.65
C ASN A 65 -11.87 -10.00 3.41
N HIS A 66 -11.36 -10.44 2.25
CA HIS A 66 -11.33 -11.86 1.93
C HIS A 66 -10.42 -12.63 2.91
N ARG A 67 -10.83 -13.85 3.30
CA ARG A 67 -10.10 -14.64 4.32
C ARG A 67 -8.79 -15.24 3.80
N ASP A 68 -8.76 -15.62 2.52
CA ASP A 68 -7.59 -16.23 1.90
C ASP A 68 -6.47 -15.22 1.63
N GLU A 69 -5.26 -15.53 2.09
CA GLU A 69 -4.09 -14.65 1.97
C GLU A 69 -3.64 -14.40 0.53
N HIS A 70 -3.74 -15.40 -0.35
CA HIS A 70 -3.35 -15.22 -1.74
C HIS A 70 -4.34 -14.33 -2.49
N VAL A 71 -5.64 -14.44 -2.18
CA VAL A 71 -6.64 -13.51 -2.68
C VAL A 71 -6.35 -12.10 -2.17
N LYS A 72 -6.14 -11.91 -0.86
CA LYS A 72 -5.78 -10.60 -0.27
C LYS A 72 -4.56 -9.98 -0.96
N LEU A 73 -3.48 -10.73 -1.14
CA LEU A 73 -2.26 -10.26 -1.79
C LEU A 73 -2.50 -9.81 -3.24
N LEU A 74 -3.27 -10.58 -4.02
CA LEU A 74 -3.56 -10.23 -5.40
C LEU A 74 -4.52 -9.03 -5.51
N VAL A 75 -5.51 -8.93 -4.62
CA VAL A 75 -6.40 -7.76 -4.52
C VAL A 75 -5.58 -6.52 -4.17
N ALA A 76 -4.74 -6.60 -3.14
CA ALA A 76 -3.83 -5.53 -2.74
C ALA A 76 -2.94 -5.08 -3.92
N PHE A 77 -2.31 -6.04 -4.62
CA PHE A 77 -1.51 -5.74 -5.80
C PHE A 77 -2.29 -4.98 -6.87
N CYS A 78 -3.49 -5.47 -7.23
CA CYS A 78 -4.30 -4.80 -8.25
C CYS A 78 -4.71 -3.40 -7.82
N ILE A 79 -5.09 -3.20 -6.56
CA ILE A 79 -5.46 -1.89 -6.02
C ILE A 79 -4.28 -0.93 -6.05
N THR A 80 -3.09 -1.37 -5.63
CA THR A 80 -1.87 -0.57 -5.69
C THR A 80 -1.55 -0.14 -7.12
N GLU A 81 -1.68 -1.03 -8.10
CA GLU A 81 -1.48 -0.68 -9.51
C GLU A 81 -2.55 0.30 -10.02
N VAL A 82 -3.82 0.14 -9.63
CA VAL A 82 -4.86 1.12 -9.94
C VAL A 82 -4.54 2.48 -9.35
N MET A 83 -4.14 2.55 -8.08
CA MET A 83 -3.74 3.81 -7.42
C MET A 83 -2.54 4.43 -8.14
N ARG A 84 -1.56 3.63 -8.56
CA ARG A 84 -0.41 4.09 -9.37
C ARG A 84 -0.86 4.70 -10.69
N ILE A 85 -1.77 4.05 -11.41
CA ILE A 85 -2.28 4.51 -12.71
C ILE A 85 -3.10 5.80 -12.58
N ALA A 86 -3.92 5.88 -11.53
CA ALA A 86 -4.86 6.97 -11.27
C ALA A 86 -4.22 8.21 -10.60
N ALA A 87 -3.04 8.05 -9.99
CA ALA A 87 -2.33 9.13 -9.33
C ALA A 87 -2.23 10.40 -10.22
N PRO A 88 -2.41 11.60 -9.64
CA PRO A 88 -2.44 11.89 -8.20
C PRO A 88 -3.85 11.79 -7.60
N HIS A 89 -4.87 11.43 -8.38
CA HIS A 89 -6.27 11.44 -7.95
C HIS A 89 -6.76 10.02 -7.68
N SER A 90 -7.19 9.76 -6.44
CA SER A 90 -7.82 8.48 -6.11
C SER A 90 -9.22 8.38 -6.73
N PRO A 91 -9.57 7.24 -7.36
CA PRO A 91 -10.94 6.99 -7.84
C PRO A 91 -11.89 6.52 -6.72
N TYR A 92 -11.43 6.47 -5.47
CA TYR A 92 -12.14 5.87 -4.33
C TYR A 92 -12.51 6.90 -3.26
N ASP A 93 -13.64 6.68 -2.58
CA ASP A 93 -14.05 7.43 -1.39
C ASP A 93 -13.25 7.04 -0.14
N ASP A 94 -13.32 7.87 0.90
CA ASP A 94 -12.55 7.71 2.15
C ASP A 94 -12.80 6.37 2.85
N GLY A 95 -14.03 5.87 2.86
CA GLY A 95 -14.37 4.59 3.49
C GLY A 95 -13.75 3.41 2.76
N THR A 96 -13.78 3.46 1.43
CA THR A 96 -13.09 2.49 0.57
C THR A 96 -11.57 2.57 0.76
N LEU A 97 -10.99 3.78 0.75
CA LEU A 97 -9.57 4.01 0.97
C LEU A 97 -9.09 3.45 2.31
N MET A 98 -9.86 3.66 3.39
CA MET A 98 -9.57 3.09 4.70
C MET A 98 -9.42 1.57 4.64
N SER A 99 -10.39 0.89 4.02
CA SER A 99 -10.39 -0.56 3.88
C SER A 99 -9.21 -1.06 3.03
N MET A 100 -8.81 -0.29 2.01
CA MET A 100 -7.64 -0.59 1.17
C MET A 100 -6.33 -0.45 1.95
N PHE A 101 -6.15 0.62 2.72
CA PHE A 101 -4.94 0.78 3.53
C PHE A 101 -4.84 -0.27 4.64
N CYS A 102 -5.95 -0.65 5.27
CA CYS A 102 -5.98 -1.81 6.17
C CYS A 102 -5.47 -3.08 5.49
N LEU A 103 -5.92 -3.34 4.25
CA LEU A 103 -5.44 -4.48 3.46
C LEU A 103 -3.94 -4.37 3.13
N LEU A 104 -3.45 -3.19 2.75
CA LEU A 104 -2.03 -2.98 2.44
C LEU A 104 -1.14 -3.19 3.67
N VAL A 105 -1.52 -2.64 4.83
CA VAL A 105 -0.81 -2.87 6.10
C VAL A 105 -0.76 -4.36 6.44
N ASN A 106 -1.87 -5.09 6.28
CA ASN A 106 -1.91 -6.54 6.49
C ASN A 106 -1.03 -7.31 5.49
N VAL A 107 -0.80 -6.80 4.28
CA VAL A 107 0.14 -7.41 3.32
C VAL A 107 1.58 -7.16 3.73
N PHE A 108 1.88 -5.99 4.29
CA PHE A 108 3.22 -5.64 4.77
C PHE A 108 3.67 -6.48 5.98
N GLU A 109 2.75 -6.94 6.83
CA GLU A 109 3.05 -7.89 7.91
C GLU A 109 3.79 -9.15 7.41
N GLY A 110 3.54 -9.57 6.15
CA GLY A 110 4.20 -10.73 5.54
C GLY A 110 5.53 -10.43 4.85
N VAL A 111 6.07 -9.21 4.93
CA VAL A 111 7.34 -8.85 4.28
C VAL A 111 8.53 -9.56 4.93
N ASN A 112 8.47 -9.88 6.22
CA ASN A 112 9.50 -10.64 6.93
C ASN A 112 9.70 -12.09 6.42
N ASP A 113 8.73 -12.67 5.70
CA ASP A 113 8.82 -14.00 5.09
C ASP A 113 9.58 -13.92 3.74
N ILE A 114 10.90 -13.71 3.82
CA ILE A 114 11.79 -13.54 2.65
C ILE A 114 11.86 -14.82 1.80
N ALA A 115 11.70 -16.00 2.41
CA ALA A 115 11.70 -17.28 1.72
C ALA A 115 10.40 -17.55 0.93
N SER A 116 9.37 -16.73 1.14
CA SER A 116 8.08 -16.88 0.47
C SER A 116 8.21 -16.74 -1.04
N PRO A 117 7.57 -17.59 -1.85
CA PRO A 117 7.42 -17.34 -3.30
C PRO A 117 6.63 -16.06 -3.59
N TRP A 118 5.94 -15.50 -2.60
CA TRP A 118 5.16 -14.28 -2.69
C TRP A 118 5.89 -13.02 -2.25
N TYR A 119 7.07 -13.16 -1.65
CA TYR A 119 7.88 -12.04 -1.19
C TYR A 119 8.12 -10.98 -2.29
N PRO A 120 8.50 -11.36 -3.53
CA PRO A 120 8.69 -10.36 -4.60
C PRO A 120 7.44 -9.52 -4.88
N ARG A 121 6.25 -10.11 -4.72
CA ARG A 121 4.98 -9.40 -4.94
C ARG A 121 4.66 -8.45 -3.78
N ARG A 122 4.98 -8.82 -2.54
CA ARG A 122 4.84 -7.93 -1.37
C ARG A 122 5.77 -6.73 -1.47
N ILE A 123 7.02 -6.98 -1.87
CA ILE A 123 8.00 -5.91 -2.10
C ILE A 123 7.55 -4.96 -3.21
N ARG A 124 7.06 -5.49 -4.33
CA ARG A 124 6.53 -4.66 -5.43
C ARG A 124 5.39 -3.74 -4.99
N ILE A 125 4.52 -4.19 -4.08
CA ILE A 125 3.46 -3.36 -3.48
C ILE A 125 4.08 -2.26 -2.62
N LEU A 126 5.03 -2.60 -1.75
CA LEU A 126 5.72 -1.65 -0.87
C LEU A 126 6.43 -0.56 -1.69
N GLU A 127 7.19 -0.94 -2.70
CA GLU A 127 7.88 -0.01 -3.62
C GLU A 127 6.88 0.92 -4.33
N SER A 128 5.76 0.38 -4.81
CA SER A 128 4.76 1.20 -5.50
C SER A 128 4.06 2.17 -4.56
N VAL A 129 3.80 1.79 -3.30
CA VAL A 129 3.23 2.70 -2.30
C VAL A 129 4.22 3.83 -1.97
N ALA A 130 5.51 3.50 -1.82
CA ALA A 130 6.57 4.48 -1.61
C ALA A 130 6.70 5.44 -2.80
N HIS A 131 6.66 4.94 -4.03
CA HIS A 131 6.90 5.73 -5.24
C HIS A 131 5.73 6.63 -5.64
N VAL A 132 4.49 6.19 -5.44
CA VAL A 132 3.29 6.96 -5.81
C VAL A 132 2.92 7.99 -4.74
N GLU A 133 3.59 7.94 -3.59
CA GLU A 133 3.28 8.75 -2.39
C GLU A 133 1.83 8.59 -1.94
N SER A 134 1.18 7.48 -2.33
CA SER A 134 -0.24 7.23 -2.07
C SER A 134 -0.55 7.07 -0.60
N CYS A 135 0.45 6.74 0.22
CA CYS A 135 0.31 6.66 1.67
C CYS A 135 -0.05 8.01 2.30
N VAL A 136 0.28 9.16 1.70
CA VAL A 136 -0.08 10.48 2.26
C VAL A 136 -1.59 10.65 2.41
N ILE A 137 -2.39 10.02 1.55
CA ILE A 137 -3.86 9.99 1.65
C ILE A 137 -4.32 9.45 3.01
N MET A 138 -3.55 8.57 3.66
CA MET A 138 -3.87 8.05 4.99
C MET A 138 -3.99 9.16 6.06
N LEU A 139 -3.29 10.28 5.88
CA LEU A 139 -3.37 11.43 6.80
C LEU A 139 -4.74 12.12 6.72
N ASP A 140 -5.33 12.19 5.53
CA ASP A 140 -6.65 12.81 5.33
C ASP A 140 -7.79 11.92 5.84
N LEU A 141 -7.56 10.61 5.97
CA LEU A 141 -8.53 9.67 6.55
C LEU A 141 -8.69 9.80 8.07
N ASN A 142 -7.82 10.58 8.73
CA ASN A 142 -7.85 10.87 10.17
C ASN A 142 -7.94 9.62 11.08
N CYS A 143 -7.31 8.51 10.67
CA CYS A 143 -7.22 7.28 11.48
C CYS A 143 -5.81 7.08 12.01
N VAL A 144 -5.57 7.59 13.22
CA VAL A 144 -4.28 7.50 13.90
C VAL A 144 -3.88 6.05 14.17
N ASP A 145 -4.84 5.19 14.55
CA ASP A 145 -4.56 3.77 14.84
C ASP A 145 -3.99 3.02 13.63
N LEU A 146 -4.50 3.29 12.42
CA LEU A 146 -4.01 2.66 11.21
C LEU A 146 -2.60 3.15 10.84
N LEU A 147 -2.32 4.43 11.05
CA LEU A 147 -0.98 5.00 10.86
C LEU A 147 0.01 4.38 11.84
N LEU A 148 -0.33 4.28 13.13
CA LEU A 148 0.52 3.64 14.13
C LEU A 148 0.72 2.15 13.84
N LYS A 149 -0.33 1.46 13.36
CA LYS A 149 -0.22 0.08 12.92
C LYS A 149 0.77 -0.05 11.76
N LEU A 150 0.69 0.82 10.76
CA LEU A 150 1.64 0.83 9.64
C LEU A 150 3.09 0.98 10.14
N PHE A 151 3.37 1.97 11.00
CA PHE A 151 4.72 2.18 11.54
C PHE A 151 5.22 0.96 12.31
N THR A 152 4.36 0.39 13.17
CA THR A 152 4.69 -0.83 13.94
C THR A 152 5.03 -1.97 13.01
N VAL A 153 4.20 -2.22 11.99
CA VAL A 153 4.44 -3.29 11.01
C VAL A 153 5.76 -3.08 10.26
N LEU A 154 6.09 -1.85 9.84
CA LEU A 154 7.34 -1.58 9.14
C LEU A 154 8.57 -1.79 10.02
N PHE A 155 8.51 -1.46 11.32
CA PHE A 155 9.58 -1.79 12.26
C PHE A 155 9.69 -3.30 12.51
N ASP A 156 8.57 -3.98 12.72
CA ASP A 156 8.54 -5.42 13.02
C ASP A 156 9.13 -6.27 11.89
N VAL A 157 8.93 -5.83 10.63
CA VAL A 157 9.45 -6.53 9.46
C VAL A 157 10.82 -6.04 9.02
N ALA A 158 11.37 -4.97 9.60
CA ALA A 158 12.70 -4.47 9.26
C ALA A 158 13.78 -5.53 9.54
N SER A 159 14.66 -5.76 8.57
CA SER A 159 15.66 -6.83 8.64
C SER A 159 16.87 -6.57 7.74
N ASP A 160 18.06 -6.90 8.24
CA ASP A 160 19.31 -6.86 7.46
C ASP A 160 19.35 -7.89 6.32
N GLN A 161 18.42 -8.84 6.31
CA GLN A 161 18.27 -9.82 5.23
C GLN A 161 17.54 -9.23 4.01
N HIS A 162 16.87 -8.09 4.17
CA HIS A 162 16.22 -7.42 3.06
C HIS A 162 17.25 -6.79 2.10
N PRO A 163 16.97 -6.78 0.79
CA PRO A 163 17.70 -5.93 -0.13
C PRO A 163 17.63 -4.45 0.31
N PRO A 164 18.68 -3.64 0.10
CA PRO A 164 18.71 -2.25 0.57
C PRO A 164 17.52 -1.38 0.12
N PHE A 165 17.04 -1.58 -1.12
CA PHE A 165 15.90 -0.81 -1.66
C PHE A 165 14.58 -1.08 -0.92
N VAL A 166 14.46 -2.23 -0.25
CA VAL A 166 13.28 -2.56 0.57
C VAL A 166 13.29 -1.71 1.83
N MET A 167 14.44 -1.63 2.52
CA MET A 167 14.61 -0.76 3.69
C MET A 167 14.40 0.72 3.32
N GLU A 168 14.93 1.15 2.17
CA GLU A 168 14.71 2.49 1.62
C GLU A 168 13.22 2.76 1.35
N SER A 169 12.47 1.79 0.82
CA SER A 169 11.03 1.93 0.61
C SER A 169 10.27 2.11 1.91
N MET A 170 10.63 1.37 2.97
CA MET A 170 10.05 1.54 4.31
C MET A 170 10.33 2.94 4.86
N GLN A 171 11.60 3.36 4.80
CA GLN A 171 12.04 4.69 5.23
C GLN A 171 11.28 5.80 4.49
N ASN A 172 11.15 5.68 3.16
CA ASN A 172 10.48 6.68 2.34
C ASN A 172 9.00 6.82 2.72
N ILE A 173 8.27 5.72 2.92
CA ILE A 173 6.87 5.76 3.37
C ILE A 173 6.73 6.49 4.70
N MET A 174 7.57 6.13 5.69
CA MET A 174 7.51 6.72 7.03
C MET A 174 7.88 8.20 7.02
N THR A 175 8.91 8.55 6.27
CA THR A 175 9.38 9.94 6.09
C THR A 175 8.32 10.80 5.42
N LEU A 176 7.71 10.31 4.32
CA LEU A 176 6.64 11.03 3.61
C LEU A 176 5.45 11.32 4.52
N LEU A 177 5.00 10.33 5.30
CA LEU A 177 3.89 10.50 6.24
C LEU A 177 4.20 11.55 7.31
N LEU A 178 5.40 11.51 7.90
CA LEU A 178 5.81 12.50 8.90
C LEU A 178 5.96 13.90 8.30
N LEU A 179 6.59 14.03 7.13
CA LEU A 179 6.77 15.30 6.44
C LEU A 179 5.47 15.91 5.91
N ALA A 180 4.45 15.09 5.62
CA ALA A 180 3.13 15.57 5.20
C ALA A 180 2.15 15.84 6.37
N ALA A 181 2.37 15.25 7.56
CA ALA A 181 1.50 15.46 8.72
C ALA A 181 1.39 16.93 9.15
N LYS A 182 0.18 17.47 9.31
CA LYS A 182 0.00 18.87 9.75
C LYS A 182 0.52 19.07 11.18
N GLU A 183 1.07 20.25 11.48
CA GLU A 183 1.62 20.61 12.81
C GLU A 183 0.60 20.49 13.95
N GLU A 184 -0.68 20.65 13.62
CA GLU A 184 -1.79 20.50 14.58
C GLU A 184 -2.04 19.03 15.00
N SER A 185 -1.44 18.05 14.32
CA SER A 185 -1.55 16.64 14.64
C SER A 185 -0.46 16.18 15.62
N ALA A 186 -0.31 16.92 16.72
CA ALA A 186 0.63 16.59 17.79
C ALA A 186 0.44 15.15 18.32
N VAL A 187 -0.80 14.63 18.27
CA VAL A 187 -1.11 13.25 18.64
C VAL A 187 -0.41 12.24 17.73
N LEU A 188 -0.46 12.44 16.40
CA LEU A 188 0.18 11.55 15.44
C LEU A 188 1.70 11.63 15.57
N GLN A 189 2.25 12.83 15.67
CA GLN A 189 3.68 13.04 15.77
C GLN A 189 4.24 12.49 17.09
N ASN A 190 3.56 12.71 18.22
CA ASN A 190 3.98 12.16 19.50
C ASN A 190 3.87 10.63 19.53
N ALA A 191 2.83 10.05 18.95
CA ALA A 191 2.66 8.61 18.92
C ALA A 191 3.65 7.93 17.95
N VAL A 192 4.07 8.61 16.88
CA VAL A 192 5.14 8.15 15.99
C VAL A 192 6.51 8.35 16.63
N LEU A 193 6.75 9.48 17.31
CA LEU A 193 8.00 9.75 18.04
C LEU A 193 8.19 8.77 19.20
N SER A 194 7.13 8.50 19.97
CA SER A 194 7.20 7.50 21.04
C SER A 194 7.51 6.11 20.49
N LYS A 195 7.04 5.80 19.28
CA LYS A 195 7.40 4.56 18.59
C LYS A 195 8.83 4.54 18.07
N LEU A 196 9.34 5.67 17.57
CA LEU A 196 10.74 5.83 17.14
C LEU A 196 11.73 5.76 18.32
N GLN A 197 11.28 6.14 19.51
CA GLN A 197 12.04 6.15 20.76
C GLN A 197 11.71 4.95 21.66
N ASP A 198 10.95 3.98 21.14
CA ASP A 198 10.54 2.82 21.90
C ASP A 198 11.77 1.94 22.17
N ASP A 199 12.16 1.81 23.45
CA ASP A 199 13.26 0.95 23.87
C ASP A 199 12.99 -0.54 23.53
N GLU A 200 11.75 -0.88 23.17
CA GLU A 200 11.37 -2.18 22.62
C GLU A 200 11.68 -2.34 21.11
N ILE A 201 12.26 -1.36 20.42
CA ILE A 201 12.87 -1.60 19.09
C ILE A 201 14.10 -2.49 19.29
N VAL A 202 13.88 -3.80 19.28
CA VAL A 202 14.93 -4.77 19.65
C VAL A 202 15.90 -5.07 18.50
N SER A 203 15.52 -4.81 17.24
CA SER A 203 16.33 -5.20 16.08
C SER A 203 17.24 -4.06 15.58
N PRO A 204 18.52 -4.34 15.27
CA PRO A 204 19.44 -3.33 14.71
C PRO A 204 18.91 -2.70 13.42
N ALA A 205 18.24 -3.48 12.56
CA ALA A 205 17.65 -3.00 11.32
C ALA A 205 16.49 -2.01 11.57
N ALA A 206 15.64 -2.29 12.57
CA ALA A 206 14.55 -1.41 12.95
C ALA A 206 15.09 -0.13 13.61
N GLN A 207 16.15 -0.22 14.41
CA GLN A 207 16.83 0.95 14.97
C GLN A 207 17.44 1.81 13.86
N GLN A 208 18.15 1.22 12.90
CA GLN A 208 18.70 1.94 11.75
C GLN A 208 17.59 2.63 10.93
N LEU A 209 16.47 1.95 10.73
CA LEU A 209 15.30 2.52 10.05
C LEU A 209 14.75 3.73 10.84
N ALA A 210 14.62 3.61 12.16
CA ALA A 210 14.15 4.69 13.04
C ALA A 210 15.09 5.92 12.97
N GLU A 211 16.39 5.71 13.13
CA GLU A 211 17.41 6.76 13.05
C GLU A 211 17.37 7.47 11.70
N ALA A 212 17.29 6.73 10.60
CA ALA A 212 17.22 7.28 9.26
C ALA A 212 15.95 8.12 9.00
N VAL A 213 14.80 7.70 9.56
CA VAL A 213 13.55 8.48 9.52
C VAL A 213 13.66 9.76 10.36
N VAL A 214 14.22 9.68 11.58
CA VAL A 214 14.42 10.85 12.46
C VAL A 214 15.35 11.87 11.81
N GLU A 215 16.46 11.42 11.21
CA GLU A 215 17.41 12.28 10.52
C GLU A 215 16.73 13.02 9.35
N ALA A 216 16.00 12.29 8.50
CA ALA A 216 15.28 12.84 7.36
C ALA A 216 14.19 13.84 7.76
N CYS A 217 13.55 13.63 8.92
CA CYS A 217 12.49 14.49 9.44
C CYS A 217 12.97 15.55 10.44
N SER A 218 14.28 15.65 10.71
CA SER A 218 14.84 16.43 11.82
C SER A 218 14.39 17.90 11.87
N ASN A 219 14.26 18.57 10.73
CA ASN A 219 13.80 19.97 10.68
C ASN A 219 12.35 20.13 11.13
N LYS A 220 11.51 19.13 10.86
CA LYS A 220 10.11 19.12 11.26
C LYS A 220 9.97 18.73 12.73
N LEU A 221 10.76 17.75 13.19
CA LEU A 221 10.71 17.24 14.55
C LEU A 221 11.30 18.22 15.60
N LYS A 222 12.16 19.15 15.19
CA LYS A 222 12.74 20.21 16.07
C LYS A 222 11.71 21.21 16.64
N PHE A 223 10.51 21.29 16.10
CA PHE A 223 9.46 22.20 16.58
C PHE A 223 8.65 21.63 17.76
N PHE A 224 9.02 20.46 18.28
CA PHE A 224 8.29 19.78 19.34
C PHE A 224 9.14 19.72 20.61
N PRO A 225 8.65 20.28 21.74
CA PRO A 225 9.38 20.33 23.00
C PRO A 225 9.48 18.98 23.70
#